data_AF-A0A8T5MC67-F1
#
_entry.id   AF-A0A8T5MC67-F1
#
_cell.length_a   1.000
_cell.length_b   1.000
_cell.length_c   1.000
_cell.angle_alpha   90.00
_cell.angle_beta   90.00
_cell.angle_gamma   90.00
#
_symmetry.space_group_name_H-M   'P 1'
#
loop_
_entity.id
_entity.type
_entity.pdbx_description
1 polymer ?
#
loop_
_entity_poly.entity_id
_entity_poly.type
_entity_poly.pdbx_seq_one_letter_code
_entity_poly.pdbx_strand_id
1 'polypeptide(L)'
;MAFDYIATGLVFFPVIIWSIILSVLEMIFLHGDIHRRWLIDSLHVFPFTFLFIFINLNAEYVINYFNWDVSFPIHYIYLFVGLIAFIKIYGAVTFGMLREKIHFARVFFHTIIIALLIIVAPYLWKLIAPLVAHLTPFP
;
A
#
# COMPACT_ATOMS: atom_id res chain seq x y z
N MET A 1 -9.68 25.17 -1.97
CA MET A 1 -10.93 24.56 -2.45
C MET A 1 -10.99 23.16 -1.86
N ALA A 2 -11.91 22.95 -0.93
CA ALA A 2 -12.03 21.72 -0.15
C ALA A 2 -12.61 20.63 -1.05
N PHE A 3 -11.97 19.46 -1.05
CA PHE A 3 -12.54 18.25 -1.64
C PHE A 3 -13.63 17.75 -0.69
N ASP A 4 -14.87 18.21 -0.92
CA ASP A 4 -16.05 17.83 -0.14
C ASP A 4 -16.49 16.38 -0.44
N TYR A 5 -15.76 15.39 0.06
CA TYR A 5 -16.21 13.98 0.16
C TYR A 5 -17.01 13.72 1.46
N ILE A 6 -17.63 14.77 1.99
CA ILE A 6 -18.36 14.78 3.26
C ILE A 6 -19.73 14.12 3.05
N ALA A 7 -19.73 12.79 3.03
CA ALA A 7 -20.88 11.97 3.43
C ALA A 7 -20.43 10.59 3.93
N THR A 8 -19.28 10.08 3.47
CA THR A 8 -18.73 8.78 3.92
C THR A 8 -17.21 8.72 4.11
N GLY A 9 -16.46 9.75 3.67
CA GLY A 9 -15.00 9.84 3.90
C GLY A 9 -14.18 8.71 3.25
N LEU A 10 -14.76 7.96 2.31
CA LEU A 10 -14.18 6.75 1.75
C LEU A 10 -13.81 6.96 0.28
N VAL A 11 -12.52 6.82 -0.04
CA VAL A 11 -11.92 7.02 -1.35
C VAL A 11 -11.52 5.67 -1.98
N PHE A 12 -12.28 5.20 -2.96
CA PHE A 12 -12.00 3.92 -3.64
C PHE A 12 -11.07 4.07 -4.85
N PHE A 13 -11.27 5.11 -5.65
CA PHE A 13 -10.50 5.33 -6.87
C PHE A 13 -8.97 5.43 -6.61
N PRO A 14 -8.49 6.23 -5.64
CA PRO A 14 -7.06 6.26 -5.36
C PRO A 14 -6.52 4.97 -4.79
N VAL A 15 -7.35 4.22 -4.06
CA VAL A 15 -6.95 2.91 -3.54
C VAL A 15 -6.63 2.00 -4.71
N ILE A 16 -7.53 1.87 -5.68
CA ILE A 16 -7.31 1.02 -6.86
C ILE A 16 -6.03 1.43 -7.59
N ILE A 17 -5.84 2.73 -7.86
CA ILE A 17 -4.65 3.23 -8.57
C ILE A 17 -3.38 2.89 -7.80
N TRP A 18 -3.30 3.24 -6.51
CA TRP A 18 -2.12 2.99 -5.69
C TRP A 18 -1.84 1.50 -5.50
N SER A 19 -2.88 0.69 -5.33
CA SER A 19 -2.72 -0.76 -5.22
C SER A 19 -2.16 -1.37 -6.50
N ILE A 20 -2.64 -0.95 -7.67
CA ILE A 20 -2.09 -1.41 -8.95
C ILE A 20 -0.62 -0.99 -9.07
N ILE A 21 -0.29 0.28 -8.82
CA ILE A 21 1.08 0.80 -8.91
C ILE A 21 2.01 0.01 -7.99
N LEU A 22 1.65 -0.14 -6.71
CA LEU A 22 2.50 -0.81 -5.74
C LEU A 22 2.63 -2.30 -6.00
N SER A 23 1.56 -3.00 -6.39
CA SER A 23 1.65 -4.42 -6.74
C SER A 23 2.50 -4.65 -7.98
N VAL A 24 2.47 -3.76 -8.97
CA VAL A 24 3.37 -3.82 -10.14
C VAL A 24 4.81 -3.56 -9.72
N LEU A 25 5.07 -2.54 -8.88
CA LEU A 25 6.42 -2.27 -8.36
C LEU A 25 6.97 -3.46 -7.56
N GLU A 26 6.15 -4.04 -6.68
CA GLU A 26 6.49 -5.23 -5.90
C GLU A 26 6.80 -6.43 -6.79
N MET A 27 6.01 -6.64 -7.84
CA MET A 27 6.25 -7.68 -8.85
C MET A 27 7.60 -7.49 -9.56
N ILE A 28 7.90 -6.27 -10.02
CA ILE A 28 9.16 -5.95 -10.71
C ILE A 28 10.36 -6.17 -9.78
N PHE A 29 10.27 -5.68 -8.54
CA PHE A 29 11.39 -5.71 -7.61
C PHE A 29 11.66 -7.08 -6.96
N LEU A 30 10.62 -7.87 -6.72
CA LEU A 30 10.76 -9.15 -6.01
C LEU A 30 10.79 -10.37 -6.94
N HIS A 31 10.14 -10.30 -8.11
CA HIS A 31 9.92 -11.46 -8.97
C HIS A 31 10.58 -11.37 -10.34
N GLY A 32 11.25 -10.25 -10.66
CA GLY A 32 12.09 -10.15 -11.86
C GLY A 32 13.17 -11.24 -11.96
N ASP A 33 13.61 -11.76 -10.80
CA ASP A 33 14.70 -12.73 -10.71
C ASP A 33 14.22 -14.22 -10.64
N ILE A 34 12.91 -14.52 -10.45
CA ILE A 34 12.41 -15.88 -10.18
C ILE A 34 11.20 -16.24 -11.07
N HIS A 35 11.47 -16.90 -12.20
CA HIS A 35 10.52 -17.06 -13.31
C HIS A 35 9.36 -18.06 -13.12
N ARG A 36 9.34 -18.90 -12.08
CA ARG A 36 8.45 -20.09 -12.11
C ARG A 36 7.03 -19.91 -11.57
N ARG A 37 6.71 -18.86 -10.80
CA ARG A 37 5.37 -18.66 -10.19
C ARG A 37 4.89 -17.20 -10.09
N TRP A 38 5.54 -16.29 -10.81
CA TRP A 38 5.31 -14.85 -10.75
C TRP A 38 3.83 -14.43 -10.78
N LEU A 39 3.00 -15.06 -11.62
CA LEU A 39 1.58 -14.75 -11.77
C LEU A 39 0.75 -15.12 -10.53
N ILE A 40 1.02 -16.26 -9.91
CA ILE A 40 0.34 -16.73 -8.70
C ILE A 40 0.77 -15.88 -7.50
N ASP A 41 2.07 -15.60 -7.42
CA ASP A 41 2.63 -14.77 -6.35
C ASP A 41 2.08 -13.33 -6.44
N SER A 42 1.94 -12.79 -7.66
CA SER A 42 1.34 -11.47 -7.91
C SER A 42 -0.14 -11.41 -7.53
N LEU A 43 -0.91 -12.46 -7.81
CA LEU A 43 -2.32 -12.55 -7.41
C LEU A 43 -2.50 -12.61 -5.89
N HIS A 44 -1.54 -13.17 -5.17
CA HIS A 44 -1.56 -13.18 -3.71
C HIS A 44 -1.14 -11.84 -3.11
N VAL A 45 -0.22 -11.12 -3.73
CA VAL A 45 0.25 -9.81 -3.27
C VAL A 45 -0.85 -8.75 -3.36
N PHE A 46 -1.56 -8.69 -4.49
CA PHE A 46 -2.50 -7.61 -4.77
C PHE A 46 -3.58 -7.39 -3.69
N PRO A 47 -4.28 -8.43 -3.17
CA PRO A 47 -5.25 -8.26 -2.10
C PRO A 47 -4.68 -7.65 -0.82
N PHE A 48 -3.44 -7.97 -0.45
CA PHE A 48 -2.80 -7.39 0.74
C PHE A 48 -2.39 -5.95 0.49
N THR A 49 -1.77 -5.66 -0.65
CA THR A 49 -1.44 -4.27 -1.03
C THR A 49 -2.71 -3.42 -1.08
N PHE A 50 -3.80 -3.96 -1.64
CA PHE A 50 -5.11 -3.33 -1.66
C PHE A 50 -5.64 -3.03 -0.26
N LEU A 51 -5.62 -4.02 0.63
CA LEU A 51 -6.07 -3.83 2.00
C LEU A 51 -5.24 -2.77 2.75
N PHE A 52 -3.92 -2.81 2.63
CA PHE A 52 -3.05 -1.85 3.32
C PHE A 52 -3.24 -0.42 2.79
N ILE A 53 -3.30 -0.25 1.47
CA ILE A 53 -3.57 1.06 0.85
C ILE A 53 -4.98 1.55 1.20
N PHE A 54 -5.97 0.65 1.22
CA PHE A 54 -7.33 0.97 1.63
C PHE A 54 -7.36 1.54 3.04
N ILE A 55 -6.75 0.85 4.01
CA ILE A 55 -6.71 1.31 5.40
C ILE A 55 -6.00 2.67 5.50
N ASN A 56 -4.87 2.86 4.80
CA ASN A 56 -4.12 4.12 4.89
C ASN A 56 -4.83 5.31 4.24
N LEU A 57 -5.39 5.14 3.05
CA LEU A 57 -6.12 6.22 2.37
C LEU A 57 -7.48 6.52 3.03
N ASN A 58 -8.02 5.57 3.80
CA ASN A 58 -9.31 5.68 4.48
C ASN A 58 -9.15 5.61 6.00
N ALA A 59 -8.05 6.11 6.55
CA ALA A 59 -7.75 5.96 7.97
C ALA A 59 -8.80 6.63 8.88
N GLU A 60 -9.40 7.74 8.46
CA GLU A 60 -10.51 8.37 9.18
C GLU A 60 -11.73 7.45 9.25
N TYR A 61 -12.09 6.81 8.12
CA TYR A 61 -13.13 5.80 8.08
C TYR A 61 -12.82 4.62 9.00
N VAL A 62 -11.56 4.16 9.04
CA VAL A 62 -11.14 3.05 9.92
C VAL A 62 -11.26 3.43 11.40
N ILE A 63 -10.81 4.62 11.80
CA ILE A 63 -10.96 5.15 13.18
C ILE A 63 -12.44 5.13 13.59
N ASN A 64 -13.30 5.68 12.73
CA ASN A 64 -14.74 5.76 13.00
C ASN A 64 -15.38 4.37 13.04
N TYR A 65 -15.01 3.45 12.15
CA TYR A 65 -15.53 2.09 12.11
C TYR A 65 -15.26 1.32 13.40
N PHE A 66 -14.07 1.50 14.00
CA PHE A 66 -13.71 0.86 15.26
C PHE A 66 -14.11 1.67 16.51
N ASN A 67 -14.80 2.80 16.35
CA ASN A 67 -15.13 3.75 17.43
C ASN A 67 -13.90 4.16 18.27
N TRP A 68 -12.75 4.32 17.62
CA TRP A 68 -11.57 4.86 18.28
C TRP A 68 -11.76 6.35 18.51
N ASP A 69 -11.10 6.87 19.56
CA ASP A 69 -11.15 8.30 19.85
C ASP A 69 -10.67 9.09 18.62
N VAL A 70 -11.46 10.09 18.21
CA VAL A 70 -11.13 11.02 17.12
C VAL A 70 -9.86 11.82 17.39
N SER A 71 -9.40 11.87 18.65
CA SER A 71 -8.10 12.43 19.01
C SER A 71 -6.90 11.52 18.63
N PHE A 72 -7.15 10.28 18.19
CA PHE A 72 -6.11 9.33 17.84
C PHE A 72 -5.27 9.83 16.64
N PRO A 73 -3.95 9.96 16.78
CA PRO A 73 -3.12 10.48 15.70
C PRO A 73 -3.12 9.55 14.48
N ILE A 74 -3.69 10.02 13.36
CA ILE A 74 -3.85 9.24 12.13
C ILE A 74 -2.51 8.71 11.58
N HIS A 75 -1.42 9.42 11.86
CA HIS A 75 -0.07 9.05 11.48
C HIS A 75 0.38 7.71 12.10
N TYR A 76 -0.16 7.34 13.26
CA TYR A 76 0.11 6.04 13.86
C TYR A 76 -0.53 4.89 13.08
N ILE A 77 -1.69 5.12 12.47
CA ILE A 77 -2.29 4.13 11.57
C ILE A 77 -1.38 3.93 10.36
N TYR A 78 -0.90 5.02 9.76
CA TYR A 78 -0.01 4.94 8.60
C TYR A 78 1.25 4.12 8.90
N LEU A 79 1.91 4.44 10.02
CA LEU A 79 3.12 3.74 10.48
C LEU A 79 2.82 2.27 10.82
N PHE A 80 1.73 2.00 11.53
CA PHE A 80 1.37 0.65 11.94
C PHE A 80 1.04 -0.26 10.75
N VAL A 81 0.23 0.23 9.81
CA VAL A 81 -0.10 -0.50 8.57
C VAL A 81 1.15 -0.70 7.71
N GLY A 82 2.01 0.31 7.60
CA GLY A 82 3.29 0.20 6.91
C GLY A 82 4.21 -0.85 7.53
N LEU A 83 4.30 -0.90 8.86
CA LEU A 83 5.07 -1.92 9.57
C LEU A 83 4.51 -3.32 9.36
N ILE A 84 3.18 -3.49 9.40
CA ILE A 84 2.54 -4.78 9.11
C ILE A 84 2.83 -5.20 7.66
N ALA A 85 2.72 -4.28 6.71
CA ALA A 85 3.04 -4.55 5.31
C ALA A 85 4.50 -4.98 5.15
N PHE A 86 5.43 -4.29 5.81
CA PHE A 86 6.85 -4.67 5.84
C PHE A 86 7.03 -6.11 6.34
N ILE A 87 6.47 -6.43 7.53
CA ILE A 87 6.59 -7.77 8.13
C ILE A 87 6.01 -8.84 7.21
N LYS A 88 4.83 -8.57 6.64
CA LYS A 88 4.13 -9.51 5.74
C LYS A 88 4.94 -9.80 4.49
N ILE A 89 5.38 -8.76 3.78
CA ILE A 89 6.13 -8.89 2.53
C ILE A 89 7.51 -9.48 2.81
N TYR A 90 8.24 -8.95 3.80
CA TYR A 90 9.59 -9.43 4.14
C TYR A 90 9.55 -10.88 4.59
N GLY A 91 8.55 -11.25 5.41
CA GLY A 91 8.31 -12.62 5.84
C GLY A 91 8.00 -13.55 4.68
N ALA A 92 7.03 -13.19 3.83
CA ALA A 92 6.65 -14.02 2.67
C ALA A 92 7.85 -14.31 1.75
N VAL A 93 8.64 -13.26 1.47
CA VAL A 93 9.83 -13.38 0.65
C VAL A 93 10.92 -14.19 1.35
N THR A 94 11.23 -13.89 2.61
CA THR A 94 12.29 -14.60 3.37
C THR A 94 11.99 -16.09 3.53
N PHE A 95 10.75 -16.45 3.86
CA PHE A 95 10.34 -17.86 3.98
C PHE A 95 10.31 -18.57 2.62
N GLY A 96 9.89 -17.89 1.55
CA GLY A 96 9.97 -18.41 0.18
C GLY A 96 11.40 -18.63 -0.29
N MET A 97 12.33 -17.77 0.16
CA MET A 97 13.74 -17.74 -0.26
C MET A 97 14.68 -18.65 0.53
N LEU A 98 14.21 -19.38 1.56
CA LEU A 98 15.02 -20.40 2.25
C LEU A 98 15.62 -21.45 1.30
N ARG A 99 15.13 -21.53 0.05
CA ARG A 99 15.63 -22.43 -1.00
C ARG A 99 16.60 -21.81 -2.01
N GLU A 100 16.74 -20.49 -2.10
CA GLU A 100 17.54 -19.83 -3.14
C GLU A 100 18.59 -18.86 -2.57
N LYS A 101 19.78 -18.79 -3.19
CA LYS A 101 20.91 -17.94 -2.75
C LYS A 101 20.70 -16.47 -3.16
N ILE A 102 19.67 -15.82 -2.62
CA ILE A 102 19.37 -14.41 -2.91
C ILE A 102 19.99 -13.51 -1.84
N HIS A 103 20.41 -12.30 -2.26
CA HIS A 103 20.95 -11.30 -1.35
C HIS A 103 19.87 -10.76 -0.40
N PHE A 104 19.88 -11.23 0.86
CA PHE A 104 18.99 -10.75 1.94
C PHE A 104 18.90 -9.22 2.04
N ALA A 105 20.03 -8.52 1.90
CA ALA A 105 20.06 -7.06 1.92
C ALA A 105 19.18 -6.44 0.83
N ARG A 106 19.21 -7.00 -0.40
CA ARG A 106 18.38 -6.53 -1.50
C ARG A 106 16.91 -6.64 -1.15
N VAL A 107 16.47 -7.79 -0.66
CA VAL A 107 15.08 -8.03 -0.26
C VAL A 107 14.65 -7.03 0.81
N PHE A 108 15.47 -6.86 1.85
CA PHE A 108 15.19 -5.90 2.93
C PHE A 108 14.99 -4.48 2.39
N PHE A 109 15.89 -4.00 1.51
CA PHE A 109 15.80 -2.66 0.94
C PHE A 109 14.58 -2.46 0.03
N HIS A 110 14.17 -3.46 -0.75
CA HIS A 110 12.96 -3.34 -1.56
C HIS A 110 11.70 -3.35 -0.70
N THR A 111 11.65 -4.24 0.30
CA THR A 111 10.48 -4.32 1.18
C THR A 111 10.30 -3.07 2.03
N ILE A 112 11.39 -2.47 2.53
CA ILE A 112 11.31 -1.21 3.28
C ILE A 112 10.85 -0.06 2.37
N ILE A 113 11.27 -0.01 1.11
CA ILE A 113 10.78 1.00 0.14
C ILE A 113 9.27 0.86 -0.05
N ILE A 114 8.75 -0.35 -0.26
CA ILE A 114 7.30 -0.57 -0.44
C ILE A 114 6.54 -0.17 0.83
N ALA A 115 7.02 -0.56 2.01
CA ALA A 115 6.41 -0.18 3.27
C ALA A 115 6.39 1.35 3.47
N LEU A 116 7.48 2.04 3.14
CA LEU A 116 7.54 3.49 3.17
C LEU A 116 6.56 4.11 2.18
N LEU A 117 6.45 3.59 0.96
CA LEU A 117 5.48 4.05 -0.03
C LEU A 117 4.03 3.88 0.47
N ILE A 118 3.72 2.78 1.17
CA ILE A 118 2.42 2.59 1.83
C ILE A 118 2.18 3.64 2.90
N ILE A 119 3.18 3.94 3.76
CA ILE A 119 3.09 4.98 4.80
C ILE A 119 2.84 6.35 4.19
N VAL A 120 3.53 6.67 3.10
CA VAL A 120 3.44 8.01 2.49
C VAL A 120 2.32 8.15 1.45
N ALA A 121 1.64 7.05 1.09
CA ALA A 121 0.58 7.04 0.08
C ALA A 121 -0.50 8.12 0.29
N PRO A 122 -0.99 8.40 1.52
CA PRO A 122 -1.97 9.48 1.74
C PRO A 122 -1.45 10.87 1.37
N TYR A 123 -0.17 11.13 1.58
CA TYR A 123 0.45 12.41 1.22
C TYR A 123 0.75 12.49 -0.27
N LEU A 124 1.25 11.38 -0.85
CA LEU A 124 1.50 11.31 -2.29
C LEU A 124 0.19 11.47 -3.08
N TRP A 125 -0.91 10.90 -2.60
CA TRP A 125 -2.21 11.12 -3.23
C TRP A 125 -2.61 12.59 -3.19
N LYS A 126 -2.47 13.29 -2.06
CA LYS A 126 -2.78 14.74 -1.97
C LYS A 126 -1.98 15.57 -2.98
N LEU A 127 -0.77 15.14 -3.32
CA LEU A 127 0.08 15.81 -4.31
C LEU A 127 -0.36 15.52 -5.76
N ILE A 128 -0.80 14.29 -6.04
CA ILE A 128 -1.08 13.80 -7.40
C ILE A 128 -2.56 13.98 -7.78
N ALA A 129 -3.47 13.98 -6.81
CA ALA A 129 -4.91 14.10 -7.01
C ALA A 129 -5.30 15.29 -7.91
N PRO A 130 -4.72 16.50 -7.78
CA PRO A 130 -5.03 17.61 -8.68
C PRO A 130 -4.71 17.31 -10.15
N LEU A 131 -3.61 16.60 -10.42
CA LEU A 131 -3.22 16.23 -11.79
C LEU A 131 -4.17 15.19 -12.37
N VAL A 132 -4.63 14.24 -11.56
CA VAL A 132 -5.57 13.18 -11.98
C VAL A 132 -6.98 13.73 -12.19
N ALA A 133 -7.41 14.69 -11.36
CA ALA A 133 -8.71 15.34 -11.49
C ALA A 133 -8.89 16.06 -12.84
N HIS A 134 -7.81 16.50 -13.49
CA HIS A 134 -7.85 17.05 -14.85
C HIS A 134 -8.03 15.98 -15.94
N LEU A 135 -7.68 14.73 -15.65
CA LEU A 135 -7.70 13.60 -16.59
C LEU A 135 -8.95 12.72 -16.44
N THR A 136 -9.66 12.83 -15.32
CA THR A 136 -10.84 12.00 -15.04
C THR A 136 -12.03 12.85 -14.62
N PRO A 137 -13.27 12.48 -14.99
CA PRO A 137 -14.48 13.20 -14.58
C PRO A 137 -14.83 13.00 -13.09
N PHE A 138 -14.01 12.24 -12.35
CA PHE A 138 -14.20 11.99 -10.93
C PHE A 138 -13.45 13.06 -10.13
N PRO A 139 -14.14 13.77 -9.22
CA PRO A 139 -13.52 14.77 -8.35
C PRO A 139 -12.50 14.13 -7.40
#